data_AF-A0A7X7H112-F1
#
_entry.id   AF-A0A7X7H112-F1
#
_cell.length_a   1.000
_cell.length_b   1.000
_cell.length_c   1.000
_cell.angle_alpha   90.00
_cell.angle_beta   90.00
_cell.angle_gamma   90.00
#
_symmetry.space_group_name_H-M   'P 1'
#
loop_
_entity.id
_entity.type
_entity.pdbx_description
1 polymer ?
#
loop_
_entity_poly.entity_id
_entity_poly.type
_entity_poly.pdbx_seq_one_letter_code
_entity_poly.pdbx_strand_id
1 'polypeptide(L)'
;MQDHRYLRMTNKIRESIIPFALLLVLFFFLSWLIVSPLGRPLLWSVLLSYFAYPIYRYLCNNFFPDKLKNIAAGITTLAIVVFMAIPMLFFGLFLIKEFLKVYETVIQSGVLSGSYSEILVKLNKVPVLGPLLYNLNFVSGIPVFESIIGSSLNWFTGFVRILSREILGNAFKVFYLLAVVTVSSFFFVRDGHLILQYVKDIMPLPDSVKEDIVDRSAKMLRAVVYGIVATAAVQGTLG
;
A
#
# COMPACT_ATOMS: atom_id res chain seq x y z
N MET A 1 -24.33 24.90 52.44
CA MET A 1 -25.11 25.41 51.29
C MET A 1 -24.44 25.22 49.91
N GLN A 2 -23.18 24.78 49.81
CA GLN A 2 -22.52 24.52 48.51
C GLN A 2 -22.87 23.15 47.89
N ASP A 3 -23.10 22.10 48.69
CA ASP A 3 -23.37 20.74 48.19
C ASP A 3 -24.61 20.60 47.30
N HIS A 4 -25.71 21.28 47.63
CA HIS A 4 -26.95 21.19 46.85
C HIS A 4 -26.83 21.77 45.43
N ARG A 5 -25.88 22.68 45.19
CA ARG A 5 -25.63 23.23 43.84
C ARG A 5 -24.84 22.27 42.97
N TYR A 6 -23.85 21.56 43.52
CA TYR A 6 -23.07 20.57 42.78
C TYR A 6 -23.91 19.36 42.38
N LEU A 7 -24.73 18.83 43.29
CA LEU A 7 -25.59 17.67 43.00
C LEU A 7 -26.65 17.96 41.91
N ARG A 8 -27.18 19.19 41.83
CA ARG A 8 -28.10 19.59 40.75
C ARG A 8 -27.42 19.68 39.39
N MET A 9 -26.16 20.11 39.32
CA MET A 9 -25.41 20.16 38.05
C MET A 9 -25.11 18.76 37.53
N THR A 10 -24.71 17.82 38.41
CA THR A 10 -24.39 16.45 38.00
C THR A 10 -25.62 15.70 37.48
N ASN A 11 -26.78 15.88 38.12
CA ASN A 11 -28.03 15.29 37.63
C ASN A 11 -28.51 15.91 36.31
N LYS A 12 -28.30 17.22 36.11
CA LYS A 12 -28.63 17.89 34.84
C LYS A 12 -27.76 17.40 33.68
N ILE A 13 -26.50 17.02 33.93
CA ILE A 13 -25.61 16.41 32.93
C ILE A 13 -26.02 14.96 32.65
N ARG A 14 -26.43 14.21 33.67
CA ARG A 14 -26.86 12.80 33.56
C ARG A 14 -28.20 12.62 32.83
N GLU A 15 -29.10 13.60 32.91
CA GLU A 15 -30.33 13.66 32.11
C GLU A 15 -30.15 14.41 30.77
N SER A 16 -28.96 14.95 30.50
CA SER A 16 -28.70 15.67 29.27
C SER A 16 -28.41 14.71 28.12
N ILE A 17 -29.11 14.89 26.99
CA ILE A 17 -28.82 14.20 25.72
C ILE A 17 -27.46 14.63 25.15
N ILE A 18 -26.89 15.74 25.63
CA ILE A 18 -25.66 16.36 25.14
C ILE A 18 -24.44 15.42 25.18
N PRO A 19 -24.07 14.77 26.32
CA PRO A 19 -22.96 13.81 26.35
C PRO A 19 -23.17 12.61 25.43
N PHE A 20 -24.40 12.12 25.30
CA PHE A 20 -24.72 11.01 24.39
C PHE A 20 -24.58 11.42 22.92
N ALA A 21 -25.14 12.58 22.54
CA ALA A 21 -25.01 13.13 21.20
C ALA A 21 -23.54 13.43 20.85
N LEU A 22 -22.75 13.96 21.79
CA LEU A 22 -21.33 14.19 21.61
C LEU A 22 -20.56 12.89 21.37
N LEU A 23 -20.85 11.84 22.15
CA LEU A 23 -20.24 10.52 21.98
C LEU A 23 -20.63 9.90 20.63
N LEU A 24 -21.90 10.06 20.22
CA LEU A 24 -22.39 9.58 18.93
C LEU A 24 -21.69 10.32 17.77
N VAL A 25 -21.58 11.65 17.83
CA VAL A 25 -20.85 12.43 16.81
C VAL A 25 -19.38 12.02 16.77
N LEU A 26 -18.74 11.83 17.93
CA LEU A 26 -17.36 11.36 18.00
C LEU A 26 -17.22 9.96 17.38
N PHE A 27 -18.15 9.04 17.66
CA PHE A 27 -18.17 7.71 17.09
C PHE A 27 -18.31 7.77 15.56
N PHE A 28 -19.28 8.51 15.04
CA PHE A 28 -19.44 8.70 13.60
C PHE A 28 -18.20 9.33 12.96
N PHE A 29 -17.58 10.31 13.60
CA PHE A 29 -16.36 10.95 13.13
C PHE A 29 -15.19 9.95 13.08
N LEU A 30 -15.01 9.13 14.12
CA LEU A 30 -13.95 8.13 14.18
C LEU A 30 -14.18 7.00 13.17
N SER A 31 -15.43 6.52 13.05
CA SER A 31 -15.82 5.55 12.02
C SER A 31 -15.57 6.09 10.62
N TRP A 32 -15.91 7.35 10.36
CA TRP A 32 -15.65 8.00 9.08
C TRP A 32 -14.15 8.09 8.79
N LEU A 33 -13.32 8.42 9.79
CA LEU A 33 -11.86 8.48 9.63
C LEU A 33 -11.28 7.12 9.21
N ILE A 34 -11.80 6.03 9.79
CA ILE A 34 -11.37 4.65 9.49
C ILE A 34 -11.89 4.19 8.13
N VAL A 35 -13.13 4.52 7.77
CA VAL A 35 -13.76 4.07 6.51
C VAL A 35 -13.31 4.90 5.30
N SER A 36 -13.01 6.20 5.49
CA SER A 36 -12.60 7.10 4.41
C SER A 36 -11.45 6.57 3.52
N PRO A 37 -10.36 5.95 4.05
CA PRO A 37 -9.31 5.39 3.21
C PRO A 37 -9.74 4.15 2.42
N LEU A 38 -10.82 3.46 2.80
CA LEU A 38 -11.31 2.25 2.12
C LEU A 38 -12.08 2.57 0.83
N GLY A 39 -12.59 3.80 0.67
CA GLY A 39 -13.35 4.18 -0.52
C GLY A 39 -12.56 3.99 -1.82
N ARG A 40 -11.26 4.35 -1.82
CA ARG A 40 -10.40 4.19 -3.01
C ARG A 40 -10.16 2.71 -3.36
N PRO A 41 -9.69 1.84 -2.43
CA PRO A 41 -9.62 0.39 -2.66
C PRO A 41 -10.93 -0.21 -3.17
N LEU A 42 -12.06 0.14 -2.55
CA LEU A 42 -13.36 -0.41 -2.95
C LEU A 42 -13.72 -0.05 -4.38
N LEU A 43 -13.48 1.20 -4.81
CA LEU A 43 -13.68 1.62 -6.19
C LEU A 43 -12.80 0.84 -7.17
N TRP A 44 -11.52 0.64 -6.82
CA TRP A 44 -10.61 -0.20 -7.60
C TRP A 44 -11.08 -1.64 -7.69
N SER A 45 -11.58 -2.21 -6.59
CA SER A 45 -12.16 -3.55 -6.59
C SER A 45 -13.38 -3.64 -7.49
N VAL A 46 -14.32 -2.68 -7.44
CA VAL A 46 -15.48 -2.68 -8.33
C VAL A 46 -15.04 -2.66 -9.78
N LEU A 47 -14.09 -1.79 -10.13
CA LEU A 47 -13.56 -1.67 -11.49
C LEU A 47 -12.91 -2.98 -11.94
N LEU A 48 -11.96 -3.50 -11.16
CA LEU A 48 -11.24 -4.74 -11.49
C LEU A 48 -12.20 -5.92 -11.59
N SER A 49 -13.12 -6.08 -10.64
CA SER A 49 -14.12 -7.15 -10.66
C SER A 49 -15.05 -7.03 -11.85
N TYR A 50 -15.44 -5.82 -12.26
CA TYR A 50 -16.27 -5.61 -13.45
C TYR A 50 -15.57 -6.11 -14.73
N PHE A 51 -14.30 -5.76 -14.92
CA PHE A 51 -13.54 -6.21 -16.10
C PHE A 51 -13.13 -7.69 -16.03
N ALA A 52 -12.96 -8.24 -14.82
CA ALA A 52 -12.67 -9.66 -14.62
C ALA A 52 -13.94 -10.54 -14.63
N TYR A 53 -15.14 -9.96 -14.50
CA TYR A 53 -16.41 -10.68 -14.54
C TYR A 53 -16.60 -11.61 -15.76
N PRO A 54 -16.24 -11.23 -17.01
CA PRO A 54 -16.31 -12.16 -18.14
C PRO A 54 -15.46 -13.43 -17.93
N ILE A 55 -14.30 -13.32 -17.26
CA ILE A 55 -13.45 -14.47 -16.92
C ILE A 55 -14.19 -15.37 -15.93
N TYR A 56 -14.76 -14.79 -14.87
CA TYR A 56 -15.57 -15.53 -13.90
C TYR A 56 -16.73 -16.28 -14.55
N ARG A 57 -17.49 -15.62 -15.43
CA ARG A 57 -18.62 -16.22 -16.14
C ARG A 57 -18.16 -17.35 -17.06
N TYR A 58 -17.03 -17.18 -17.76
CA TYR A 58 -16.46 -18.22 -18.60
C TYR A 58 -16.05 -19.45 -17.76
N LEU A 59 -15.42 -19.24 -16.60
CA LEU A 59 -15.05 -20.33 -15.68
C LEU A 59 -16.29 -21.07 -15.14
N CYS A 60 -17.33 -20.35 -14.72
CA CYS A 60 -18.58 -20.96 -14.26
C CYS A 60 -19.31 -21.73 -15.36
N ASN A 61 -19.34 -21.21 -16.59
CA ASN A 61 -20.08 -21.87 -17.66
C ASN A 61 -19.36 -23.09 -18.24
N ASN A 62 -18.02 -23.10 -18.25
CA ASN A 62 -17.25 -24.13 -18.96
C ASN A 62 -16.57 -25.16 -18.03
N PHE A 63 -16.16 -24.76 -16.82
CA PHE A 63 -15.29 -25.59 -15.97
C PHE A 63 -15.90 -25.95 -14.61
N PHE A 64 -16.76 -25.09 -14.05
CA PHE A 64 -17.22 -25.25 -12.66
C PHE A 64 -18.75 -25.19 -12.58
N PRO A 65 -19.45 -26.32 -12.30
CA PRO A 65 -20.90 -26.29 -12.08
C PRO A 65 -21.29 -25.40 -10.89
N ASP A 66 -22.55 -24.99 -10.81
CA ASP A 66 -23.12 -24.02 -9.85
C ASP A 66 -22.71 -24.20 -8.37
N LYS A 67 -22.29 -25.40 -7.96
CA LYS A 67 -21.81 -25.70 -6.61
C LYS A 67 -20.40 -25.18 -6.31
N LEU A 68 -19.61 -24.78 -7.31
CA LEU A 68 -18.20 -24.37 -7.17
C LEU A 68 -17.96 -22.88 -7.51
N LYS A 69 -18.98 -22.02 -7.37
CA LYS A 69 -18.90 -20.56 -7.58
C LYS A 69 -17.77 -19.90 -6.79
N ASN A 70 -17.52 -20.36 -5.56
CA ASN A 70 -16.42 -19.86 -4.72
C ASN A 70 -15.03 -20.12 -5.33
N ILE A 71 -14.85 -21.25 -6.02
CA ILE A 71 -13.56 -21.59 -6.67
C ILE A 71 -13.36 -20.73 -7.92
N ALA A 72 -14.40 -20.59 -8.76
CA ALA A 72 -14.34 -19.73 -9.94
C ALA A 72 -14.06 -18.26 -9.55
N ALA A 73 -14.69 -17.77 -8.48
CA ALA A 73 -14.43 -16.43 -7.95
C ALA A 73 -13.01 -16.31 -7.39
N GLY A 74 -12.52 -17.34 -6.70
CA GLY A 74 -11.15 -17.41 -6.18
C GLY A 74 -10.11 -17.36 -7.29
N ILE A 75 -10.27 -18.15 -8.36
CA ILE A 75 -9.36 -18.15 -9.52
C ILE A 75 -9.40 -16.79 -10.24
N THR A 76 -10.58 -16.22 -10.42
CA THR A 76 -10.72 -14.89 -11.06
C THR A 76 -10.06 -13.80 -10.22
N THR A 77 -10.21 -13.87 -8.89
CA THR A 77 -9.55 -12.94 -7.96
C THR A 77 -8.05 -13.13 -7.98
N LEU A 78 -7.56 -14.37 -8.05
CA LEU A 78 -6.13 -14.65 -8.20
C LEU A 78 -5.57 -14.02 -9.48
N ALA A 79 -6.32 -14.07 -10.58
CA ALA A 79 -5.93 -13.39 -11.81
C ALA A 79 -5.82 -11.87 -11.63
N ILE A 80 -6.76 -11.24 -10.90
CA ILE A 80 -6.67 -9.82 -10.54
C ILE A 80 -5.41 -9.54 -9.71
N VAL A 81 -5.13 -10.36 -8.69
CA VAL A 81 -3.96 -10.20 -7.82
C VAL A 81 -2.67 -10.32 -8.61
N VAL A 82 -2.56 -11.33 -9.48
CA VAL A 82 -1.38 -11.51 -10.36
C VAL A 82 -1.21 -10.31 -11.29
N PHE A 83 -2.28 -9.83 -11.91
CA PHE A 83 -2.26 -8.64 -12.76
C PHE A 83 -1.73 -7.39 -12.01
N MET A 84 -2.13 -7.19 -10.74
CA MET A 84 -1.63 -6.09 -9.92
C MET A 84 -0.21 -6.32 -9.40
N ALA A 85 0.15 -7.56 -9.09
CA ALA A 85 1.44 -7.91 -8.52
C ALA A 85 2.57 -7.80 -9.55
N ILE A 86 2.32 -8.12 -10.82
CA ILE A 86 3.35 -8.09 -11.88
C ILE A 86 4.03 -6.71 -11.97
N PRO A 87 3.32 -5.58 -12.17
CA PRO A 87 3.94 -4.26 -12.17
C PRO A 87 4.70 -3.95 -10.88
N MET A 88 4.11 -4.29 -9.72
CA MET A 88 4.76 -4.05 -8.43
C MET A 88 6.08 -4.81 -8.28
N LEU A 89 6.15 -6.05 -8.78
CA LEU A 89 7.38 -6.84 -8.79
C LEU A 89 8.42 -6.21 -9.72
N PHE A 90 8.04 -5.75 -10.91
CA PHE A 90 8.96 -5.03 -11.80
C PHE A 90 9.51 -3.75 -11.15
N PHE A 91 8.65 -2.94 -10.54
CA PHE A 91 9.08 -1.75 -9.79
C PHE A 91 9.99 -2.12 -8.61
N GLY A 92 9.65 -3.16 -7.84
CA GLY A 92 10.47 -3.64 -6.74
C GLY A 92 11.86 -4.10 -7.19
N LEU A 93 11.93 -4.87 -8.28
CA LEU A 93 13.20 -5.31 -8.86
C LEU A 93 14.03 -4.14 -9.39
N PHE A 94 13.39 -3.14 -10.02
CA PHE A 94 14.06 -1.94 -10.48
C PHE A 94 14.65 -1.12 -9.31
N LEU A 95 13.89 -0.96 -8.23
CA LEU A 95 14.36 -0.29 -7.01
C LEU A 95 15.54 -1.02 -6.36
N ILE A 96 15.49 -2.36 -6.30
CA ILE A 96 16.61 -3.16 -5.78
C ILE A 96 17.85 -2.99 -6.64
N LYS A 97 17.72 -2.98 -7.98
CA LYS A 97 18.85 -2.74 -8.89
C LYS A 97 19.46 -1.36 -8.68
N GLU A 98 18.64 -0.32 -8.54
CA GLU A 98 19.12 1.04 -8.31
C GLU A 98 19.80 1.16 -6.93
N PHE A 99 19.24 0.50 -5.92
CA PHE A 99 19.84 0.40 -4.59
C PHE A 99 21.21 -0.27 -4.64
N LEU A 100 21.35 -1.40 -5.33
CA LEU A 100 22.62 -2.12 -5.46
C LEU A 100 23.66 -1.31 -6.24
N LYS A 101 23.25 -0.59 -7.29
CA LYS A 101 24.15 0.27 -8.07
C LYS A 101 24.70 1.43 -7.23
N VAL A 102 23.85 2.05 -6.41
CA VAL A 102 24.28 3.09 -5.45
C VAL A 102 25.19 2.48 -4.40
N TYR A 103 24.85 1.30 -3.86
CA TYR A 103 25.66 0.60 -2.86
C TYR A 103 27.06 0.24 -3.40
N GLU A 104 27.15 -0.29 -4.63
CA GLU A 104 28.41 -0.57 -5.31
C GLU A 104 29.22 0.70 -5.58
N THR A 105 28.57 1.78 -6.03
CA THR A 105 29.24 3.08 -6.26
C THR A 105 29.80 3.65 -4.96
N VAL A 106 29.07 3.52 -3.85
CA VAL A 106 29.51 3.98 -2.52
C VAL A 106 30.66 3.13 -1.99
N ILE A 107 30.65 1.81 -2.17
CA ILE A 107 31.78 0.94 -1.81
C ILE A 107 33.01 1.24 -2.67
N GLN A 108 32.84 1.34 -4.00
CA GLN A 108 33.92 1.59 -4.94
C GLN A 108 34.51 3.00 -4.80
N SER A 109 33.73 3.98 -4.36
CA SER A 109 34.21 5.34 -4.07
C SER A 109 35.17 5.42 -2.88
N GLY A 110 35.42 4.31 -2.19
CA GLY A 110 36.35 4.27 -1.06
C GLY A 110 35.83 4.97 0.19
N VAL A 111 34.60 5.49 0.20
CA VAL A 111 34.00 6.12 1.39
C VAL A 111 33.89 5.12 2.57
N LEU A 112 33.76 3.83 2.27
CA LEU A 112 33.79 2.74 3.26
C LEU A 112 35.20 2.19 3.54
N SER A 113 36.22 2.59 2.77
CA SER A 113 37.61 2.17 3.00
C SER A 113 38.22 2.76 4.28
N GLY A 114 37.61 3.83 4.83
CA GLY A 114 37.97 4.40 6.13
C GLY A 114 37.46 3.60 7.35
N SER A 115 36.53 2.65 7.16
CA SER A 115 36.02 1.80 8.26
C SER A 115 36.79 0.49 8.40
N TYR A 116 37.58 0.09 7.38
CA TYR A 116 38.43 -1.10 7.47
C TYR A 116 39.48 -0.96 8.58
N SER A 117 40.02 0.23 8.82
CA SER A 117 41.01 0.47 9.88
C SER A 117 40.39 0.43 11.29
N GLU A 118 39.18 0.96 11.49
CA GLU A 118 38.49 0.90 12.79
C GLU A 118 37.95 -0.50 13.14
N ILE A 119 37.51 -1.26 12.13
CA ILE A 119 37.08 -2.65 12.31
C ILE A 119 38.29 -3.53 12.65
N LEU A 120 39.44 -3.31 12.00
CA LEU A 120 40.69 -4.00 12.32
C LEU A 120 41.21 -3.66 13.73
N VAL A 121 41.11 -2.41 14.18
CA VAL A 121 41.48 -2.02 15.56
C VAL A 121 40.57 -2.65 16.61
N LYS A 122 39.27 -2.82 16.31
CA LYS A 122 38.34 -3.57 17.18
C LYS A 122 38.55 -5.08 17.16
N LEU A 123 39.00 -5.65 16.04
CA LEU A 123 39.39 -7.07 15.95
C LEU A 123 40.73 -7.37 16.64
N ASN A 124 41.63 -6.39 16.74
CA ASN A 124 42.92 -6.54 17.42
C ASN A 124 42.83 -6.57 18.96
N LYS A 125 41.61 -6.42 19.52
CA LYS A 125 41.32 -6.66 20.95
C LYS A 125 40.96 -8.12 21.24
N VAL A 126 40.96 -8.99 20.23
CA VAL A 126 40.82 -10.44 20.41
C VAL A 126 42.24 -11.03 20.54
N PRO A 127 42.61 -11.61 21.70
CA PRO A 127 44.00 -11.87 22.10
C PRO A 127 44.73 -12.98 21.31
N VAL A 128 44.17 -13.47 20.21
CA VAL A 128 44.70 -14.64 19.47
C VAL A 128 45.29 -14.28 18.10
N LEU A 129 45.02 -13.08 17.56
CA LEU A 129 45.41 -12.72 16.18
C LEU A 129 46.39 -11.52 16.08
N GLY A 130 46.97 -11.08 17.19
CA GLY A 130 47.87 -9.92 17.26
C GLY A 130 49.24 -10.04 16.55
N PRO A 131 49.96 -11.19 16.56
CA PRO A 131 51.36 -11.17 16.12
C PRO A 131 51.58 -11.18 14.60
N LEU A 132 50.57 -11.49 13.80
CA LEU A 132 50.74 -11.73 12.35
C LEU A 132 50.53 -10.48 11.48
N LEU A 133 49.92 -9.42 12.01
CA LEU A 133 49.54 -8.23 11.25
C LEU A 133 50.43 -7.01 11.48
N TYR A 134 51.45 -7.12 12.34
CA TYR A 134 52.38 -6.02 12.62
C TYR A 134 53.35 -5.71 11.46
N ASN A 135 53.53 -6.65 10.52
CA ASN A 135 54.54 -6.53 9.46
C ASN A 135 54.08 -5.78 8.18
N LEU A 136 52.87 -5.23 8.12
CA LEU A 136 52.32 -4.68 6.86
C LEU A 136 51.90 -3.21 6.91
N ASN A 137 52.23 -2.46 7.95
CA ASN A 137 51.99 -1.01 7.96
C ASN A 137 53.25 -0.22 7.60
N PHE A 138 53.37 0.14 6.32
CA PHE A 138 54.20 1.24 5.89
C PHE A 138 53.41 2.20 4.98
N VAL A 139 53.55 3.50 5.27
CA VAL A 139 53.20 4.70 4.48
C VAL A 139 51.82 5.36 4.69
N SER A 140 51.80 6.17 5.74
CA SER A 140 51.34 7.58 5.86
C SER A 140 50.65 8.31 4.68
N GLY A 141 49.47 8.89 4.97
CA GLY A 141 49.28 10.35 5.12
C GLY A 141 48.73 11.16 3.93
N ILE A 142 47.46 11.61 3.99
CA ILE A 142 46.94 12.84 3.32
C ILE A 142 45.75 13.42 4.14
N PRO A 143 45.67 14.76 4.36
CA PRO A 143 44.53 15.43 4.98
C PRO A 143 43.35 15.55 4.01
N VAL A 144 42.52 14.51 3.92
CA VAL A 144 41.20 14.55 3.23
C VAL A 144 40.06 14.11 4.16
N PHE A 145 40.32 14.12 5.47
CA PHE A 145 39.45 13.43 6.44
C PHE A 145 38.27 14.28 6.95
N GLU A 146 38.30 15.61 6.84
CA GLU A 146 37.23 16.45 7.40
C GLU A 146 36.08 16.76 6.42
N SER A 147 36.34 16.82 5.10
CA SER A 147 35.28 17.05 4.10
C SER A 147 34.47 15.79 3.75
N ILE A 148 35.03 14.60 3.94
CA ILE A 148 34.40 13.31 3.60
C ILE A 148 33.48 12.79 4.72
N ILE A 149 33.79 13.11 5.99
CA ILE A 149 33.01 12.67 7.15
C ILE A 149 31.69 13.46 7.28
N GLY A 150 31.69 14.77 7.00
CA GLY A 150 30.49 15.60 7.09
C GLY A 150 29.44 15.30 6.01
N SER A 151 29.87 14.99 4.78
CA SER A 151 28.96 14.69 3.66
C SER A 151 28.43 13.26 3.68
N SER A 152 29.23 12.29 4.13
CA SER A 152 28.83 10.88 4.18
C SER A 152 27.84 10.58 5.30
N LEU A 153 27.97 11.22 6.47
CA LEU A 153 27.00 11.06 7.58
C LEU A 153 25.62 11.66 7.27
N ASN A 154 25.57 12.79 6.57
CA ASN A 154 24.30 13.43 6.20
C ASN A 154 23.56 12.65 5.10
N TRP A 155 24.29 12.01 4.18
CA TRP A 155 23.71 11.14 3.16
C TRP A 155 23.23 9.80 3.74
N PHE A 156 24.01 9.18 4.62
CA PHE A 156 23.64 7.92 5.27
C PHE A 156 22.45 8.09 6.22
N THR A 157 22.39 9.18 6.99
CA THR A 157 21.23 9.50 7.83
C THR A 157 20.00 9.91 7.01
N GLY A 158 20.16 10.58 5.88
CA GLY A 158 19.08 10.86 4.92
C GLY A 158 18.53 9.58 4.29
N PHE A 159 19.41 8.66 3.88
CA PHE A 159 19.05 7.38 3.25
C PHE A 159 18.40 6.40 4.25
N VAL A 160 18.93 6.29 5.47
CA VAL A 160 18.29 5.52 6.55
C VAL A 160 16.95 6.14 6.96
N ARG A 161 16.79 7.46 6.91
CA ARG A 161 15.50 8.13 7.16
C ARG A 161 14.48 7.85 6.03
N ILE A 162 14.92 7.80 4.78
CA ILE A 162 14.11 7.37 3.62
C ILE A 162 13.69 5.90 3.74
N LEU A 163 14.62 5.01 4.12
CA LEU A 163 14.37 3.56 4.27
C LEU A 163 13.53 3.18 5.49
N SER A 164 13.69 3.85 6.64
CA SER A 164 13.22 3.31 7.93
C SER A 164 11.74 3.58 8.26
N ARG A 165 11.13 4.66 7.75
CA ARG A 165 9.73 4.99 8.09
C ARG A 165 8.82 5.19 6.89
N GLU A 166 9.28 5.90 5.86
CA GLU A 166 8.45 6.16 4.68
C GLU A 166 8.32 4.93 3.79
N ILE A 167 9.40 4.20 3.52
CA ILE A 167 9.35 2.98 2.71
C ILE A 167 8.65 1.83 3.44
N LEU A 168 9.02 1.54 4.69
CA LEU A 168 8.36 0.49 5.49
C LEU A 168 6.88 0.81 5.74
N GLY A 169 6.56 2.05 6.13
CA GLY A 169 5.18 2.49 6.31
C GLY A 169 4.36 2.43 5.01
N ASN A 170 4.94 2.83 3.88
CA ASN A 170 4.29 2.71 2.58
C ASN A 170 4.16 1.26 2.13
N ALA A 171 5.12 0.38 2.41
CA ALA A 171 5.02 -1.04 2.06
C ALA A 171 3.87 -1.71 2.81
N PHE A 172 3.76 -1.48 4.13
CA PHE A 172 2.61 -1.96 4.91
C PHE A 172 1.29 -1.37 4.40
N LYS A 173 1.25 -0.08 4.06
CA LYS A 173 0.07 0.56 3.49
C LYS A 173 -0.31 -0.05 2.13
N VAL A 174 0.65 -0.28 1.24
CA VAL A 174 0.41 -0.91 -0.07
C VAL A 174 -0.11 -2.33 0.11
N PHE A 175 0.51 -3.11 1.00
CA PHE A 175 0.04 -4.46 1.32
C PHE A 175 -1.38 -4.45 1.89
N TYR A 176 -1.68 -3.55 2.83
CA TYR A 176 -3.02 -3.38 3.38
C TYR A 176 -4.05 -3.04 2.29
N LEU A 177 -3.75 -2.06 1.42
CA LEU A 177 -4.62 -1.68 0.32
C LEU A 177 -4.82 -2.85 -0.66
N LEU A 178 -3.76 -3.60 -0.97
CA LEU A 178 -3.83 -4.78 -1.83
C LEU A 178 -4.71 -5.87 -1.21
N ALA A 179 -4.57 -6.13 0.10
CA ALA A 179 -5.39 -7.09 0.82
C ALA A 179 -6.88 -6.70 0.77
N VAL A 180 -7.19 -5.42 1.04
CA VAL A 180 -8.55 -4.89 0.92
C VAL A 180 -9.06 -5.06 -0.51
N VAL A 181 -8.28 -4.64 -1.51
CA VAL A 181 -8.69 -4.77 -2.91
C VAL A 181 -8.97 -6.22 -3.28
N THR A 182 -8.12 -7.15 -2.84
CA THR A 182 -8.23 -8.59 -3.10
C THR A 182 -9.51 -9.16 -2.50
N VAL A 183 -9.73 -8.94 -1.20
CA VAL A 183 -10.90 -9.46 -0.48
C VAL A 183 -12.18 -8.86 -1.06
N SER A 184 -12.22 -7.54 -1.25
CA SER A 184 -13.38 -6.88 -1.84
C SER A 184 -13.65 -7.32 -3.27
N SER A 185 -12.61 -7.54 -4.08
CA SER A 185 -12.78 -8.00 -5.46
C SER A 185 -13.38 -9.40 -5.50
N PHE A 186 -12.97 -10.30 -4.59
CA PHE A 186 -13.56 -11.63 -4.46
C PHE A 186 -15.06 -11.58 -4.23
N PHE A 187 -15.51 -10.78 -3.26
CA PHE A 187 -16.94 -10.60 -2.99
C PHE A 187 -17.66 -9.92 -4.16
N PHE A 188 -17.07 -8.92 -4.82
CA PHE A 188 -17.69 -8.28 -5.99
C PHE A 188 -17.79 -9.18 -7.20
N VAL A 189 -16.80 -10.05 -7.46
CA VAL A 189 -16.87 -11.03 -8.55
C VAL A 189 -17.98 -12.06 -8.27
N ARG A 190 -18.04 -12.57 -7.04
CA ARG A 190 -19.00 -13.61 -6.64
C ARG A 190 -20.42 -13.07 -6.54
N ASP A 191 -20.61 -12.00 -5.77
CA ASP A 191 -21.90 -11.49 -5.30
C ASP A 191 -22.31 -10.17 -5.99
N GLY A 192 -21.55 -9.72 -6.99
CA GLY A 192 -21.80 -8.43 -7.66
C GLY A 192 -23.21 -8.28 -8.24
N HIS A 193 -23.82 -9.38 -8.71
CA HIS A 193 -25.20 -9.38 -9.19
C HIS A 193 -26.22 -9.10 -8.07
N LEU A 194 -26.02 -9.67 -6.88
CA LEU A 194 -26.84 -9.39 -5.70
C LEU A 194 -26.66 -7.94 -5.24
N ILE A 195 -25.41 -7.47 -5.19
CA ILE A 195 -25.08 -6.10 -4.78
C ILE A 195 -25.75 -5.10 -5.73
N LEU A 196 -25.67 -5.33 -7.04
CA LEU A 196 -26.32 -4.47 -8.04
C LEU A 196 -27.85 -4.47 -7.87
N GLN A 197 -28.44 -5.62 -7.57
CA GLN A 197 -29.88 -5.72 -7.29
C GLN A 197 -30.26 -4.93 -6.04
N TYR A 198 -29.53 -5.09 -4.93
CA TYR A 198 -29.76 -4.29 -3.72
C TYR A 198 -29.65 -2.78 -3.95
N VAL A 199 -28.65 -2.35 -4.73
CA VAL A 199 -28.51 -0.93 -5.09
C VAL A 199 -29.72 -0.46 -5.91
N LYS A 200 -30.22 -1.27 -6.84
CA LYS A 200 -31.44 -0.97 -7.61
C LYS A 200 -32.68 -0.92 -6.74
N ASP A 201 -32.80 -1.80 -5.75
CA ASP A 201 -33.98 -1.89 -4.89
C ASP A 201 -34.11 -0.70 -3.93
N ILE A 202 -32.98 -0.14 -3.47
CA ILE A 202 -32.95 1.02 -2.57
C ILE A 202 -33.26 2.33 -3.33
N MET A 203 -33.03 2.37 -4.65
CA MET A 203 -33.32 3.57 -5.45
C MET A 203 -34.83 3.76 -5.64
N PRO A 204 -35.41 4.90 -5.20
CA PRO A 204 -36.84 5.21 -5.37
C PRO A 204 -37.12 5.73 -6.79
N LEU A 205 -36.77 4.93 -7.81
CA LEU A 205 -36.93 5.25 -9.24
C LEU A 205 -37.71 4.15 -9.96
N PRO A 206 -38.27 4.41 -11.16
CA PRO A 206 -38.82 3.36 -12.02
C PRO A 206 -37.71 2.43 -12.55
N ASP A 207 -38.03 1.15 -12.77
CA ASP A 207 -37.01 0.15 -13.15
C ASP A 207 -36.32 0.44 -14.48
N SER A 208 -37.02 1.01 -15.46
CA SER A 208 -36.43 1.46 -16.73
C SER A 208 -35.31 2.49 -16.52
N VAL A 209 -35.52 3.44 -15.61
CA VAL A 209 -34.54 4.49 -15.29
C VAL A 209 -33.34 3.89 -14.55
N LYS A 210 -33.57 2.92 -13.66
CA LYS A 210 -32.49 2.23 -12.93
C LYS A 210 -31.56 1.48 -13.90
N GLU A 211 -32.13 0.78 -14.88
CA GLU A 211 -31.35 0.06 -15.89
C GLU A 211 -30.55 1.01 -16.78
N ASP A 212 -31.16 2.12 -17.21
CA ASP A 212 -30.47 3.16 -17.98
C ASP A 212 -29.28 3.77 -17.24
N ILE A 213 -29.41 4.03 -15.93
CA ILE A 213 -28.33 4.56 -15.09
C ILE A 213 -27.16 3.56 -15.03
N VAL A 214 -27.47 2.27 -14.81
CA VAL A 214 -26.46 1.22 -14.73
C VAL A 214 -25.74 1.04 -16.07
N ASP A 215 -26.48 0.98 -17.17
CA ASP A 215 -25.91 0.83 -18.50
C ASP A 215 -25.07 2.05 -18.92
N ARG A 216 -25.54 3.28 -18.64
CA ARG A 216 -24.74 4.50 -18.88
C ARG A 216 -23.46 4.52 -18.06
N SER A 217 -23.53 4.14 -16.78
CA SER A 217 -22.35 4.06 -15.92
C SER A 217 -21.33 3.04 -16.45
N ALA A 218 -21.82 1.87 -16.89
CA ALA A 218 -20.99 0.85 -17.53
C ALA A 218 -20.35 1.33 -18.84
N LYS A 219 -21.10 2.04 -19.68
CA LYS A 219 -20.59 2.65 -20.92
C LYS A 219 -19.50 3.69 -20.64
N MET A 220 -19.71 4.57 -19.66
CA MET A 220 -18.70 5.56 -19.25
C MET A 220 -17.43 4.88 -18.73
N LEU A 221 -17.56 3.88 -17.85
CA LEU A 221 -16.41 3.13 -17.33
C LEU A 221 -15.59 2.47 -18.46
N ARG A 222 -16.26 1.82 -19.42
CA ARG A 222 -15.59 1.21 -20.58
C ARG A 222 -14.88 2.25 -21.44
N ALA A 223 -15.53 3.38 -21.72
CA ALA A 223 -14.94 4.46 -22.52
C ALA A 223 -13.65 5.02 -21.89
N VAL A 224 -13.66 5.25 -20.58
CA VAL A 224 -12.48 5.73 -19.84
C VAL A 224 -11.35 4.70 -19.89
N VAL A 225 -11.63 3.42 -19.60
CA VAL A 225 -10.60 2.38 -19.60
C VAL A 225 -10.02 2.15 -20.99
N TYR A 226 -10.85 2.09 -22.04
CA TYR A 226 -10.36 1.99 -23.41
C TYR A 226 -9.55 3.22 -23.82
N GLY A 227 -9.93 4.41 -23.38
CA GLY A 227 -9.12 5.63 -23.59
C GLY A 227 -7.74 5.54 -22.94
N ILE A 228 -7.66 5.08 -21.69
CA ILE A 228 -6.39 4.87 -20.98
C ILE A 228 -5.54 3.83 -21.70
N VAL A 229 -6.12 2.69 -22.07
CA VAL A 229 -5.41 1.59 -22.75
C VAL A 229 -4.91 2.03 -24.13
N ALA A 230 -5.74 2.75 -24.90
CA ALA A 230 -5.35 3.28 -26.20
C ALA A 230 -4.20 4.29 -26.06
N THR A 231 -4.28 5.18 -25.08
CA THR A 231 -3.22 6.17 -24.80
C THR A 231 -1.93 5.47 -24.38
N ALA A 232 -2.00 4.47 -23.49
CA ALA A 232 -0.86 3.69 -23.04
C ALA A 232 -0.22 2.89 -24.19
N ALA A 233 -1.03 2.36 -25.11
CA ALA A 233 -0.52 1.65 -26.29
C ALA A 233 0.25 2.61 -27.21
N VAL A 234 -0.29 3.81 -27.47
CA VAL A 234 0.40 4.84 -28.27
C VAL A 234 1.68 5.31 -27.57
N GLN A 235 1.63 5.54 -26.26
CA GLN A 235 2.81 5.92 -25.48
C GLN A 235 3.89 4.83 -25.47
N GLY A 236 3.49 3.56 -25.39
CA GLY A 236 4.41 2.43 -25.38
C GLY A 236 4.99 2.06 -26.74
N THR A 237 4.38 2.49 -27.86
CA THR A 237 4.97 2.31 -29.20
C THR A 237 5.87 3.48 -29.60
N LEU A 238 5.64 4.68 -29.06
CA LEU A 238 6.42 5.89 -29.35
C LEU A 238 7.59 6.12 -28.40
N GLY A 239 7.51 5.64 -27.15
CA GLY A 239 8.55 5.77 -26.12
C GLY A 239 9.41 4.52 -25.99
#